data_AF-A0A7V2LL44-F1
#
_entry.id   AF-A0A7V2LL44-F1
#
_cell.length_a   1.000
_cell.length_b   1.000
_cell.length_c   1.000
_cell.angle_alpha   90.00
_cell.angle_beta   90.00
_cell.angle_gamma   90.00
#
_symmetry.space_group_name_H-M   'P 1'
#
loop_
_entity.id
_entity.type
_entity.pdbx_description
1 polymer ?
#
loop_
_entity_poly.entity_id
_entity_poly.type
_entity_poly.pdbx_seq_one_letter_code
_entity_poly.pdbx_strand_id
1 'polypeptide(L)' 'MSQFLDEVRTSIRHRGLADPTEKTYISWIKRYILFQEYQSQDEMTSAPRGVIEGPRGPLD' A
#
# COMPACT_ATOMS: atom_id res chain seq x y z
N MET A 1 15.02 6.42 7.83
CA MET A 1 13.93 5.96 6.95
C MET A 1 12.93 5.20 7.83
N SER A 2 11.63 5.20 7.56
CA SER A 2 10.65 4.48 8.41
C SER A 2 10.87 2.97 8.34
N GLN A 3 10.66 2.26 9.46
CA GLN A 3 10.84 0.79 9.56
C GLN A 3 10.05 0.03 8.46
N PHE A 4 8.82 0.47 8.19
CA PHE A 4 7.98 -0.05 7.10
C PHE A 4 8.66 -0.01 5.71
N LEU A 5 9.30 1.11 5.35
CA LEU A 5 9.92 1.24 4.03
C LEU A 5 11.17 0.35 3.88
N ASP A 6 11.87 0.08 4.98
CA ASP A 6 12.99 -0.84 4.98
C ASP A 6 12.54 -2.30 4.88
N GLU A 7 11.42 -2.67 5.50
CA GLU A 7 10.78 -3.99 5.29
C GLU A 7 10.32 -4.18 3.83
N VAL A 8 9.68 -3.17 3.24
CA VAL A 8 9.26 -3.20 1.84
C VAL A 8 10.46 -3.37 0.91
N ARG A 9 11.52 -2.58 1.12
CA ARG A 9 12.77 -2.70 0.35
C ARG A 9 13.36 -4.11 0.48
N THR A 10 13.39 -4.65 1.69
CA THR A 10 13.91 -6.00 1.95
C THR A 10 13.09 -7.05 1.20
N SER A 11 11.76 -6.93 1.19
CA SER A 11 10.87 -7.83 0.42
C SER A 11 11.08 -7.73 -1.09
N ILE A 12 11.25 -6.51 -1.63
CA ILE A 12 11.53 -6.28 -3.06
C ILE A 12 12.86 -6.92 -3.46
N ARG A 13 13.91 -6.75 -2.64
CA ARG A 13 15.23 -7.35 -2.89
C ARG A 13 15.22 -8.86 -2.80
N HIS A 14 14.50 -9.45 -1.83
CA HIS A 14 14.34 -10.90 -1.74
C HIS A 14 13.66 -11.50 -2.97
N ARG A 15 12.85 -10.72 -3.69
CA ARG A 15 12.21 -11.13 -4.95
C ARG A 15 13.12 -10.98 -6.17
N GLY A 16 14.37 -10.53 -6.00
CA GLY A 16 15.32 -10.35 -7.09
C GLY A 16 14.96 -9.21 -8.05
N LEU A 17 14.11 -8.27 -7.63
CA LEU A 17 13.75 -7.13 -8.46
C LEU A 17 14.95 -6.17 -8.58
N ALA A 18 15.09 -5.58 -9.76
CA ALA A 18 16.18 -4.65 -10.05
C ALA A 18 16.07 -3.38 -9.17
N ASP A 19 17.21 -2.79 -8.82
CA ASP A 19 17.30 -1.50 -8.09
C ASP A 19 16.40 -0.37 -8.64
N PRO A 20 16.28 -0.14 -9.97
CA PRO A 20 15.35 0.86 -10.49
C PRO A 20 13.87 0.53 -10.19
N THR A 21 13.51 -0.74 -10.13
CA THR A 21 12.16 -1.19 -9.75
C THR A 21 11.90 -0.91 -8.27
N GLU A 22 12.88 -1.21 -7.40
CA GLU A 22 12.80 -0.87 -5.97
C GLU A 22 12.55 0.63 -5.77
N LYS A 23 13.36 1.48 -6.40
CA LYS A 23 13.25 2.94 -6.26
C LYS A 23 11.89 3.44 -6.73
N THR A 24 11.41 2.91 -7.85
CA THR A 24 10.08 3.25 -8.38
C THR A 24 8.98 2.90 -7.37
N TYR A 25 9.00 1.69 -6.84
CA TYR A 25 7.96 1.20 -5.93
C TYR A 25 7.97 1.98 -4.61
N ILE A 26 9.15 2.22 -4.03
CA ILE A 26 9.28 3.03 -2.82
C ILE A 26 8.77 4.45 -3.04
N SER A 27 9.00 5.05 -4.21
CA SER A 27 8.47 6.38 -4.55
C SER A 27 6.94 6.40 -4.59
N TRP A 28 6.32 5.42 -5.25
CA TRP A 28 4.86 5.30 -5.32
C TRP A 28 4.21 5.04 -3.96
N ILE A 29 4.82 4.17 -3.14
CA ILE A 29 4.33 3.86 -1.79
C ILE A 29 4.38 5.11 -0.90
N LYS A 30 5.49 5.86 -0.92
CA LYS A 30 5.59 7.14 -0.21
C LYS A 30 4.51 8.12 -0.66
N ARG A 31 4.30 8.25 -1.97
CA ARG A 31 3.28 9.14 -2.52
C ARG A 31 1.88 8.73 -2.06
N TYR A 32 1.58 7.43 -2.02
CA TYR A 32 0.30 6.91 -1.56
C TYR A 32 0.04 7.21 -0.09
N ILE A 33 1.01 6.97 0.79
CA ILE A 33 0.91 7.25 2.23
C ILE A 33 0.66 8.75 2.45
N LEU A 34 1.42 9.61 1.77
CA LEU A 34 1.27 11.06 1.88
C LEU A 34 -0.06 11.55 1.31
N PHE A 35 -0.56 10.93 0.24
CA PHE A 35 -1.81 11.32 -0.42
C PHE A 35 -3.05 10.97 0.41
N GLN A 36 -3.02 9.84 1.12
CA GLN A 36 -4.15 9.39 1.95
C GLN A 36 -4.12 9.95 3.38
N GLU A 37 -3.18 10.86 3.68
CA GLU A 37 -2.95 11.46 5.00
C GLU A 37 -2.73 10.46 6.16
N TYR A 38 -2.54 9.16 5.88
CA TYR A 38 -2.30 8.15 6.90
C TYR A 38 -1.06 8.51 7.73
N GLN A 39 -1.26 8.73 9.02
CA GLN A 39 -0.19 9.14 9.94
C GLN A 39 0.57 7.93 10.49
N SER A 40 0.05 6.71 10.34
CA SER A 40 0.65 5.48 10.87
C SER A 40 0.23 4.21 10.12
N GLN A 41 1.07 3.17 10.20
CA GLN A 41 0.81 1.85 9.60
C GLN A 41 -0.48 1.20 10.14
N ASP A 42 -0.80 1.45 11.40
CA ASP A 42 -2.01 0.94 12.05
C ASP A 42 -3.27 1.51 11.39
N GLU A 43 -3.29 2.82 11.12
CA GLU A 43 -4.39 3.52 10.45
C GLU A 43 -4.61 3.02 9.01
N MET A 44 -3.52 2.71 8.31
CA MET A 44 -3.58 2.12 6.97
C MET A 44 -4.16 0.69 7.01
N THR A 45 -3.98 -0.04 8.13
CA THR A 45 -4.44 -1.42 8.30
C THR A 45 -5.86 -1.49 8.88
N SER A 46 -6.25 -0.50 9.69
CA SER A 46 -7.57 -0.40 10.33
C SER A 46 -8.62 0.29 9.47
N ALA A 47 -8.22 0.91 8.35
CA ALA A 47 -9.16 1.50 7.41
C ALA A 47 -10.16 0.42 6.95
N PRO A 48 -11.48 0.63 7.13
CA PRO A 48 -12.47 -0.32 6.64
C PRO A 48 -12.29 -0.41 5.13
N ARG A 49 -11.85 -1.59 4.64
CA ARG A 49 -11.83 -1.88 3.21
C ARG A 49 -13.24 -1.60 2.71
N GLY A 50 -13.41 -0.49 1.98
CA GLY A 50 -14.69 -0.11 1.41
C GLY A 50 -15.28 -1.34 0.75
N VAL A 51 -16.38 -1.84 1.33
CA VAL A 51 -17.18 -2.88 0.72
C VAL A 51 -17.60 -2.27 -0.61
N ILE A 52 -17.07 -2.80 -1.71
CA ILE A 52 -17.65 -2.60 -3.04
C ILE A 52 -19.01 -3.29 -3.01
N GLU A 53 -20.01 -2.64 -2.41
CA GLU A 53 -21.40 -3.05 -2.53
C GLU A 53 -21.78 -2.86 -4.00
N GLY A 54 -21.73 -3.97 -4.74
CA GLY A 54 -22.43 -4.06 -6.01
C GLY A 54 -23.92 -3.76 -5.80
N PRO A 55 -24.62 -3.23 -6.82
CA PRO A 55 -26.00 -2.81 -6.66
C PRO A 55 -26.87 -4.04 -6.31
N ARG A 56 -27.32 -4.13 -5.06
CA ARG A 56 -28.36 -5.07 -4.64
C ARG A 56 -29.70 -4.54 -5.12
N GLY A 57 -30.07 -4.89 -6.35
CA GLY A 57 -31.45 -4.91 -6.82
C GLY A 57 -31.95 -6.36 -6.85
N PRO A 58 -33.22 -6.64 -6.51
CA PRO A 58 -33.73 -8.00 -6.49
C PRO A 58 -33.75 -8.60 -7.90
N LEU A 59 -33.33 -9.85 -8.03
CA LEU A 59 -33.79 -10.74 -9.11
C LEU A 59 -35.13 -11.30 -8.61
N ASP A 60 -36.18 -11.13 -9.42
CA ASP A 60 -37.59 -11.46 -9.16
C ASP A 60 -37.87 -12.64 -8.20
#